data_AF-A0A7Y5JLQ4-F1
#
_entry.id   AF-A0A7Y5JLQ4-F1
#
_cell.length_a   1.000
_cell.length_b   1.000
_cell.length_c   1.000
_cell.angle_alpha   90.00
_cell.angle_beta   90.00
_cell.angle_gamma   90.00
#
_symmetry.space_group_name_H-M   'P 1'
#
loop_
_entity.id
_entity.type
_entity.pdbx_description
1 polymer ?
#
loop_
_entity_poly.entity_id
_entity_poly.type
_entity_poly.pdbx_seq_one_letter_code
_entity_poly.pdbx_strand_id
1 'polypeptide(L)'
;MAVHIGIEMSRDLRLAAGRLVPPGTLAAGGTNLLRHALELAARLTGLEFISVLTIEPDETVLELVAEFGCREAGAMQWVATLADLAPAAGPGDAALILRQTAPLRDETALKLALGMLKQHRCITGASRPPAGFWASRARAGVPQPEPYVVRCFEAWRLSEFGKYGFSGPTSEMPLLELDWDAFVEIDRPEDFERAARLFKR
;
A
#
# COMPACT_ATOMS: atom_id res chain seq x y z
N MET A 1 3.03 4.95 -20.57
CA MET A 1 2.56 5.25 -19.21
C MET A 1 3.24 4.25 -18.29
N ALA A 2 4.29 4.67 -17.61
CA ALA A 2 4.98 3.86 -16.61
C ALA A 2 4.33 4.09 -15.24
N VAL A 3 3.90 3.02 -14.58
CA VAL A 3 3.38 3.07 -13.22
C VAL A 3 4.38 2.37 -12.31
N HIS A 4 5.11 3.15 -11.52
CA HIS A 4 6.07 2.65 -10.55
C HIS A 4 5.33 2.31 -9.26
N ILE A 5 5.45 1.07 -8.79
CA ILE A 5 4.71 0.59 -7.62
C ILE A 5 5.70 0.19 -6.53
N GLY A 6 5.63 0.89 -5.39
CA GLY A 6 6.32 0.53 -4.17
C GLY A 6 5.38 -0.20 -3.22
N ILE A 7 5.70 -1.44 -2.85
CA ILE A 7 4.94 -2.20 -1.84
C ILE A 7 5.66 -2.03 -0.51
N GLU A 8 5.14 -1.14 0.34
CA GLU A 8 5.64 -0.92 1.69
C GLU A 8 5.40 -2.14 2.57
N MET A 9 6.51 -2.72 3.05
CA MET A 9 6.49 -3.71 4.11
C MET A 9 6.57 -2.99 5.45
N SER A 10 5.66 -3.30 6.38
CA SER A 10 5.76 -2.71 7.70
C SER A 10 6.98 -3.26 8.42
N ARG A 11 7.86 -2.38 8.91
CA ARG A 11 8.95 -2.76 9.84
C ARG A 11 8.42 -3.38 11.14
N ASP A 12 7.18 -3.06 11.49
CA ASP A 12 6.54 -3.52 12.71
C ASP A 12 6.18 -5.00 12.56
N LEU A 13 6.94 -5.85 13.23
CA LEU A 13 6.56 -7.22 13.55
C LEU A 13 5.13 -7.22 14.09
N ARG A 14 4.19 -7.76 13.33
CA ARG A 14 2.78 -7.76 13.73
C ARG A 14 2.45 -9.04 14.49
N LEU A 15 1.68 -8.87 15.58
CA LEU A 15 1.18 -9.96 16.38
C LEU A 15 0.11 -10.72 15.60
N ALA A 16 0.48 -11.80 14.93
CA ALA A 16 -0.50 -12.84 14.60
C ALA A 16 -0.64 -13.72 15.84
N ALA A 17 -1.82 -13.73 16.47
CA ALA A 17 -2.10 -14.52 17.67
C ALA A 17 -1.10 -14.33 18.84
N GLY A 18 -0.56 -13.11 19.01
CA GLY A 18 0.38 -12.80 20.10
C GLY A 18 1.85 -13.18 19.85
N ARG A 19 2.22 -13.57 18.62
CA ARG A 19 3.62 -13.85 18.23
C ARG A 19 4.09 -12.89 17.14
N LEU A 20 5.35 -12.47 17.25
CA LEU A 20 6.03 -11.68 16.22
C LEU A 20 6.27 -12.58 15.02
N VAL A 21 5.72 -12.20 13.86
CA VAL A 21 5.83 -12.97 12.62
C VAL A 21 6.65 -12.15 11.60
N PRO A 22 7.62 -12.76 10.88
CA PRO A 22 8.34 -12.09 9.81
C PRO A 22 7.38 -11.53 8.75
N PRO A 23 7.62 -10.31 8.25
CA PRO A 23 6.68 -9.63 7.36
C PRO A 23 6.43 -10.40 6.06
N GLY A 24 7.42 -11.10 5.51
CA GLY A 24 7.27 -11.96 4.33
C GLY A 24 6.34 -13.15 4.51
N THR A 25 6.10 -13.57 5.75
CA THR A 25 5.24 -14.73 6.07
C THR A 25 3.82 -14.36 6.50
N LEU A 26 3.48 -13.06 6.52
CA LEU A 26 2.13 -12.62 6.86
C LEU A 26 1.11 -13.18 5.87
N ALA A 27 0.13 -13.91 6.41
CA ALA A 27 -0.92 -14.53 5.62
C ALA A 27 -2.28 -14.40 6.31
N ALA A 28 -3.33 -14.23 5.51
CA ALA A 28 -4.71 -14.25 5.96
C ALA A 28 -5.51 -15.26 5.13
N GLY A 29 -6.17 -16.22 5.80
CA GLY A 29 -6.94 -17.25 5.13
C GLY A 29 -6.12 -18.16 4.20
N GLY A 30 -4.82 -18.33 4.48
CA GLY A 30 -3.89 -19.08 3.62
C GLY A 30 -3.29 -18.28 2.46
N THR A 31 -3.72 -17.02 2.26
CA THR A 31 -3.16 -16.14 1.23
C THR A 31 -2.03 -15.30 1.83
N ASN A 32 -0.84 -15.39 1.25
CA ASN A 32 0.30 -14.54 1.61
C ASN A 32 0.04 -13.09 1.15
N LEU A 33 0.16 -12.13 2.08
CA LEU A 33 -0.19 -10.74 1.82
C LEU A 33 0.76 -10.03 0.84
N LEU A 34 2.05 -10.37 0.87
CA LEU A 34 3.02 -9.80 -0.08
C LEU A 34 2.76 -10.34 -1.49
N ARG A 35 2.58 -11.66 -1.62
CA ARG A 35 2.20 -12.29 -2.89
C ARG A 35 0.95 -11.64 -3.46
N HIS A 36 -0.10 -11.48 -2.66
CA HIS A 36 -1.34 -10.83 -3.10
C HIS A 36 -1.09 -9.40 -3.63
N ALA A 37 -0.30 -8.60 -2.91
CA ALA A 37 0.05 -7.25 -3.36
C ALA A 37 0.87 -7.25 -4.67
N LEU A 38 1.80 -8.21 -4.83
CA LEU A 38 2.58 -8.38 -6.05
C LEU A 38 1.70 -8.78 -7.24
N GLU A 39 0.75 -9.71 -7.05
CA GLU A 39 -0.20 -10.11 -8.08
C GLU A 39 -1.09 -8.95 -8.53
N LEU A 40 -1.56 -8.13 -7.60
CA LEU A 40 -2.33 -6.91 -7.94
C LEU A 40 -1.48 -5.89 -8.69
N ALA A 41 -0.24 -5.67 -8.25
CA ALA A 41 0.69 -4.74 -8.90
C ALA A 41 1.02 -5.19 -10.33
N ALA A 42 1.23 -6.49 -10.55
CA ALA A 42 1.51 -7.07 -11.87
C ALA A 42 0.35 -6.93 -12.87
N ARG A 43 -0.90 -6.74 -12.39
CA ARG A 43 -2.06 -6.44 -13.26
C ARG A 43 -2.10 -4.98 -13.73
N LEU A 44 -1.29 -4.10 -13.14
CA LEU A 44 -1.27 -2.67 -13.42
C LEU A 44 -0.05 -2.21 -14.21
N THR A 45 1.08 -2.90 -14.06
CA THR A 45 2.37 -2.47 -14.62
C THR A 45 3.29 -3.66 -14.89
N GLY A 46 4.39 -3.41 -15.60
CA GLY A 46 5.46 -4.39 -15.81
C GLY A 46 6.24 -4.68 -14.52
N LEU A 47 6.73 -5.91 -14.37
CA LEU A 47 7.43 -6.39 -13.18
C LEU A 47 8.67 -5.55 -12.84
N GLU A 48 9.31 -4.98 -13.86
CA GLU A 48 10.46 -4.09 -13.75
C GLU A 48 10.16 -2.75 -13.04
N PHE A 49 8.89 -2.37 -12.95
CA PHE A 49 8.42 -1.16 -12.28
C PHE A 49 7.89 -1.42 -10.86
N ILE A 50 7.96 -2.66 -10.39
CA ILE A 50 7.50 -3.06 -9.06
C ILE A 50 8.70 -3.18 -8.13
N SER A 51 8.60 -2.59 -6.95
CA SER A 51 9.61 -2.68 -5.90
C SER A 51 8.99 -3.04 -4.56
N VAL A 52 9.51 -4.06 -3.90
CA VAL A 52 9.23 -4.37 -2.51
C VAL A 52 10.09 -3.46 -1.64
N LEU A 53 9.43 -2.59 -0.87
CA LEU A 53 10.10 -1.59 -0.04
C LEU A 53 10.36 -2.15 1.34
N THR A 54 11.61 -2.54 1.58
CA THR A 54 12.07 -3.15 2.83
C THR A 54 13.52 -2.75 3.14
N ILE A 55 13.93 -2.86 4.40
CA ILE A 55 15.31 -2.59 4.85
C ILE A 55 16.01 -3.88 5.29
N GLU A 56 15.24 -4.85 5.76
CA GLU A 56 15.72 -6.16 6.21
C GLU A 56 14.75 -7.20 5.64
N PRO A 57 14.94 -7.64 4.39
CA PRO A 57 14.11 -8.69 3.80
C PRO A 57 14.37 -10.03 4.50
N ASP A 58 13.30 -10.74 4.86
CA ASP A 58 13.39 -12.15 5.24
C ASP A 58 13.46 -13.06 3.99
N GLU A 59 13.84 -14.34 4.17
CA GLU A 59 14.01 -15.30 3.08
C GLU A 59 12.77 -15.41 2.19
N THR A 60 11.57 -15.41 2.77
CA THR A 60 10.31 -15.47 2.02
C THR A 60 10.09 -14.22 1.16
N VAL A 61 10.53 -13.04 1.62
CA VAL A 61 10.51 -11.83 0.79
C VAL A 61 11.42 -11.99 -0.42
N LEU A 62 12.64 -12.46 -0.22
CA LEU A 62 13.62 -12.65 -1.29
C LEU A 62 13.15 -13.67 -2.32
N GLU A 63 12.56 -14.78 -1.86
CA GLU A 63 11.95 -15.80 -2.73
C GLU A 63 10.84 -15.21 -3.60
N LEU A 64 9.92 -14.43 -2.99
CA LEU A 64 8.82 -13.80 -3.72
C LEU A 64 9.32 -12.74 -4.70
N VAL A 65 10.33 -11.95 -4.34
CA VAL A 65 10.95 -10.96 -5.25
C VAL A 65 11.56 -11.67 -6.46
N ALA A 66 12.28 -12.77 -6.25
CA ALA A 66 12.88 -13.56 -7.30
C ALA A 66 11.82 -14.24 -8.20
N GLU A 67 10.78 -14.81 -7.60
CA GLU A 67 9.67 -15.48 -8.30
C GLU A 67 8.94 -14.51 -9.24
N PHE A 68 8.63 -13.29 -8.76
CA PHE A 68 7.96 -12.27 -9.55
C PHE A 68 8.91 -11.49 -10.47
N GLY A 69 10.22 -11.71 -10.39
CA GLY A 69 11.22 -10.95 -11.16
C GLY A 69 11.16 -9.44 -10.92
N CYS A 70 10.71 -9.02 -9.74
CA CYS A 70 10.65 -7.61 -9.34
C CYS A 70 11.92 -7.23 -8.56
N ARG A 71 11.93 -6.03 -7.96
CA ARG A 71 13.10 -5.54 -7.22
C ARG A 71 12.79 -5.42 -5.74
N GLU A 72 13.81 -5.59 -4.91
CA GLU A 72 13.82 -5.02 -3.57
C GLU A 72 14.46 -3.64 -3.59
N ALA A 73 14.01 -2.74 -2.71
CA ALA A 73 14.64 -1.44 -2.51
C ALA A 73 14.39 -0.90 -1.10
N GLY A 74 15.36 -0.17 -0.55
CA GLY A 74 15.07 0.69 0.59
C GLY A 74 14.10 1.80 0.19
N ALA A 75 13.16 2.18 1.07
CA ALA A 75 12.15 3.20 0.76
C ALA A 75 12.77 4.53 0.26
N MET A 76 13.86 4.99 0.88
CA MET A 76 14.57 6.20 0.46
C MET A 76 15.32 6.05 -0.87
N GLN A 77 15.86 4.84 -1.15
CA GLN A 77 16.51 4.54 -2.43
C GLN A 77 15.49 4.54 -3.57
N TRP A 78 14.29 4.00 -3.31
CA TRP A 78 13.19 4.03 -4.26
C TRP A 78 12.72 5.46 -4.55
N VAL A 79 12.56 6.29 -3.51
CA VAL A 79 12.24 7.72 -3.67
C VAL A 79 13.30 8.44 -4.50
N ALA A 80 14.58 8.24 -4.21
CA ALA A 80 15.67 8.84 -4.98
C ALA A 80 15.62 8.42 -6.45
N THR A 81 15.40 7.12 -6.71
CA THR A 81 15.24 6.60 -8.07
C THR A 81 14.09 7.27 -8.80
N LEU A 82 12.94 7.43 -8.16
CA LEU A 82 11.79 8.11 -8.78
C LEU A 82 12.00 9.61 -8.95
N ALA A 83 12.76 10.25 -8.06
CA ALA A 83 13.14 11.66 -8.19
C ALA A 83 14.03 11.90 -9.41
N ASP A 84 14.95 10.98 -9.71
CA ASP A 84 15.79 11.05 -10.91
C ASP A 84 14.99 10.85 -12.21
N LEU A 85 13.92 10.05 -12.17
CA LEU A 85 13.03 9.80 -13.31
C LEU A 85 12.00 10.90 -13.55
N ALA A 86 11.60 11.62 -12.49
CA ALA A 86 10.53 12.61 -12.52
C ALA A 86 10.68 13.73 -13.58
N PRO A 87 11.89 14.25 -13.89
CA PRO A 87 12.07 15.27 -14.93
C PRO A 87 11.71 14.79 -16.35
N ALA A 88 11.82 13.48 -16.60
CA ALA A 88 11.50 12.87 -17.89
C ALA A 88 10.09 12.24 -17.94
N ALA A 89 9.33 12.34 -16.85
CA ALA A 89 8.02 11.70 -16.72
C ALA A 89 7.00 12.28 -17.72
N GLY A 90 6.36 11.39 -18.49
CA GLY A 90 5.31 11.73 -19.43
C GLY A 90 3.95 11.97 -18.75
N PRO A 91 2.98 12.58 -19.46
CA PRO A 91 1.61 12.69 -18.99
C PRO A 91 1.00 11.30 -18.71
N GLY A 92 0.70 11.03 -17.43
CA GLY A 92 0.13 9.76 -16.97
C GLY A 92 1.10 8.85 -16.25
N ASP A 93 2.41 9.10 -16.30
CA ASP A 93 3.38 8.35 -15.50
C ASP A 93 3.13 8.61 -14.01
N ALA A 94 3.14 7.54 -13.22
CA ALA A 94 2.66 7.57 -11.85
C ALA A 94 3.56 6.79 -10.90
N ALA A 95 3.49 7.17 -9.63
CA ALA A 95 4.01 6.40 -8.50
C ALA A 95 2.84 5.95 -7.63
N LEU A 96 2.72 4.67 -7.35
CA LEU A 96 1.77 4.09 -6.41
C LEU A 96 2.53 3.51 -5.22
N ILE A 97 2.04 3.77 -4.01
CA ILE A 97 2.56 3.19 -2.78
C ILE A 97 1.46 2.32 -2.19
N LEU A 98 1.66 1.01 -2.21
CA LEU A 98 0.77 0.02 -1.60
C LEU A 98 1.29 -0.37 -0.23
N ARG A 99 0.38 -0.68 0.71
CA ARG A 99 0.76 -1.20 2.02
C ARG A 99 0.46 -2.69 2.08
N GLN A 100 1.45 -3.53 2.38
CA GLN A 100 1.22 -4.97 2.59
C GLN A 100 0.19 -5.23 3.69
N THR A 101 0.13 -4.34 4.69
CA THR A 101 -0.79 -4.41 5.83
C THR A 101 -2.15 -3.75 5.57
N ALA A 102 -2.41 -3.28 4.35
CA ALA A 102 -3.74 -2.84 3.94
C ALA A 102 -4.13 -3.46 2.60
N PRO A 103 -4.20 -4.81 2.51
CA PRO A 103 -4.50 -5.50 1.27
C PRO A 103 -5.84 -5.05 0.69
N LEU A 104 -5.80 -4.59 -0.56
CA LEU A 104 -6.97 -4.32 -1.39
C LEU A 104 -7.57 -5.65 -1.86
N ARG A 105 -8.88 -5.68 -2.13
CA ARG A 105 -9.55 -6.85 -2.72
C ARG A 105 -9.00 -7.16 -4.11
N ASP A 106 -8.98 -6.13 -4.95
CA ASP A 106 -8.64 -6.20 -6.36
C ASP A 106 -8.03 -4.87 -6.84
N GLU A 107 -7.68 -4.79 -8.13
CA GLU A 107 -7.02 -3.61 -8.68
C GLU A 107 -7.97 -2.45 -9.06
N THR A 108 -9.28 -2.56 -8.82
CA THR A 108 -10.29 -1.56 -9.24
C THR A 108 -10.01 -0.19 -8.64
N ALA A 109 -9.74 -0.13 -7.33
CA ALA A 109 -9.45 1.13 -6.64
C ALA A 109 -8.18 1.81 -7.20
N LEU A 110 -7.17 1.02 -7.56
CA LEU A 110 -5.92 1.51 -8.14
C LEU A 110 -6.14 2.06 -9.55
N LYS A 111 -6.94 1.37 -10.38
CA LYS A 111 -7.33 1.84 -11.72
C LYS A 111 -8.09 3.17 -11.64
N LEU A 112 -9.02 3.31 -10.68
CA LEU A 112 -9.73 4.57 -10.44
C LEU A 112 -8.78 5.70 -10.03
N ALA A 113 -7.87 5.44 -9.09
CA ALA A 113 -6.89 6.43 -8.65
C ALA A 113 -6.00 6.92 -9.80
N LEU A 114 -5.49 6.00 -10.64
CA LEU A 114 -4.73 6.36 -11.85
C LEU A 114 -5.54 7.25 -12.81
N GLY A 115 -6.84 7.00 -12.94
CA GLY A 115 -7.74 7.87 -13.71
C GLY A 115 -7.86 9.28 -13.12
N MET A 116 -7.98 9.39 -11.79
CA MET A 116 -8.08 10.66 -11.08
C MET A 116 -6.78 11.48 -11.15
N LEU A 117 -5.62 10.84 -11.29
CA LEU A 117 -4.35 11.54 -11.49
C LEU A 117 -4.34 12.41 -12.76
N LYS A 118 -5.29 12.28 -13.69
CA LYS A 118 -5.44 13.23 -14.81
C LYS A 118 -5.81 14.65 -14.36
N GLN A 119 -6.48 14.77 -13.22
CA GLN A 119 -6.95 16.05 -12.66
C GLN A 119 -6.24 16.41 -11.37
N HIS A 120 -5.77 15.42 -10.63
CA HIS A 120 -5.12 15.61 -9.33
C HIS A 120 -3.64 15.27 -9.40
N ARG A 121 -2.83 15.96 -8.59
CA ARG A 121 -1.38 15.72 -8.46
C ARG A 121 -1.10 14.41 -7.72
N CYS A 122 -1.94 14.12 -6.72
CA CYS A 122 -1.89 12.93 -5.91
C CYS A 122 -3.28 12.63 -5.32
N ILE A 123 -3.50 11.39 -4.88
CA ILE A 123 -4.74 10.86 -4.33
C ILE A 123 -4.38 9.85 -3.23
N THR A 124 -5.17 9.80 -2.15
CA THR A 124 -5.07 8.72 -1.16
C THR A 124 -6.33 7.85 -1.23
N GLY A 125 -6.16 6.53 -1.33
CA GLY A 125 -7.26 5.59 -1.15
C GLY A 125 -7.58 5.43 0.33
N ALA A 126 -8.82 5.71 0.73
CA ALA A 126 -9.23 5.63 2.12
C ALA A 126 -10.67 5.15 2.27
N SER A 127 -11.00 4.57 3.42
CA SER A 127 -12.38 4.28 3.80
C SER A 127 -12.68 4.84 5.18
N ARG A 128 -13.94 5.22 5.38
CA ARG A 128 -14.49 5.45 6.70
C ARG A 128 -14.82 4.10 7.34
N PRO A 129 -14.39 3.85 8.58
CA PRO A 129 -14.77 2.63 9.25
C PRO A 129 -16.21 2.71 9.77
N PRO A 130 -16.86 1.55 10.05
CA PRO A 130 -18.17 1.52 10.67
C PRO A 130 -18.14 2.10 12.08
N ALA A 131 -19.30 2.56 12.55
CA ALA A 131 -19.46 3.07 13.90
C ALA A 131 -18.97 2.04 14.94
N GLY A 132 -18.18 2.52 15.92
CA GLY A 132 -17.59 1.67 16.95
C GLY A 132 -16.27 1.00 16.57
N PHE A 133 -15.74 1.22 15.37
CA PHE A 133 -14.37 0.81 15.04
C PHE A 133 -13.35 1.65 15.80
N TRP A 134 -12.36 0.99 16.37
CA TRP A 134 -11.22 1.62 17.03
C TRP A 134 -9.93 1.25 16.30
N ALA A 135 -9.07 2.22 16.00
CA ALA A 135 -7.71 1.91 15.57
C ALA A 135 -6.97 1.21 16.74
N SER A 136 -6.12 0.19 16.51
CA SER A 136 -5.36 -0.40 17.63
C SER A 136 -4.35 0.59 18.23
N ARG A 137 -3.87 1.54 17.41
CA ARG A 137 -2.93 2.60 17.81
C ARG A 137 -3.60 3.77 18.55
N ALA A 138 -4.93 3.80 18.65
CA ALA A 138 -5.62 4.82 19.43
C ALA A 138 -5.33 4.60 20.93
N ARG A 139 -4.74 5.59 21.59
CA ARG A 139 -4.58 5.55 23.05
C ARG A 139 -5.96 5.51 23.71
N ALA A 140 -6.15 4.61 24.67
CA ALA A 140 -7.39 4.53 25.45
C ALA A 140 -7.72 5.91 26.04
N GLY A 141 -8.95 6.39 25.83
CA GLY A 141 -9.41 7.70 26.30
C GLY A 141 -9.06 8.89 25.40
N VAL A 142 -8.32 8.69 24.30
CA VAL A 142 -8.09 9.75 23.30
C VAL A 142 -9.14 9.60 22.18
N PRO A 143 -10.00 10.62 21.95
CA PRO A 143 -10.95 10.57 20.84
C PRO A 143 -10.21 10.52 19.51
N GLN A 144 -10.71 9.71 18.58
CA GLN A 144 -10.14 9.67 17.23
C GLN A 144 -10.45 10.99 16.52
N PRO A 145 -9.50 11.53 15.73
CA PRO A 145 -9.73 12.76 14.99
C PRO A 145 -10.90 12.58 14.03
N GLU A 146 -11.85 13.51 14.02
CA GLU A 146 -12.97 13.50 13.08
C GLU A 146 -12.69 14.39 11.86
N PRO A 147 -12.93 13.91 10.62
CA PRO A 147 -13.34 12.54 10.28
C PRO A 147 -12.16 11.56 10.34
N TYR A 148 -12.36 10.42 11.02
CA TYR A 148 -11.36 9.35 11.07
C TYR A 148 -11.48 8.48 9.80
N VAL A 149 -10.38 8.35 9.08
CA VAL A 149 -10.30 7.52 7.86
C VAL A 149 -9.12 6.57 7.94
N VAL A 150 -9.33 5.36 7.44
CA VAL A 150 -8.27 4.36 7.28
C VAL A 150 -7.73 4.45 5.86
N ARG A 151 -6.40 4.55 5.70
CA ARG A 151 -5.73 4.74 4.41
C ARG A 151 -5.08 3.43 3.95
N CYS A 152 -5.25 3.08 2.68
CA CYS A 152 -4.75 1.81 2.13
C CYS A 152 -3.60 1.97 1.12
N PHE A 153 -3.62 3.04 0.32
CA PHE A 153 -2.55 3.32 -0.64
C PHE A 153 -2.46 4.83 -0.93
N GLU A 154 -1.36 5.22 -1.56
CA GLU A 154 -1.17 6.54 -2.13
C GLU A 154 -0.86 6.45 -3.63
N ALA A 155 -1.37 7.41 -4.39
CA ALA A 155 -1.14 7.53 -5.82
C ALA A 155 -0.67 8.94 -6.15
N TRP A 156 0.37 9.06 -6.96
CA TRP A 156 1.00 10.32 -7.31
C TRP A 156 1.30 10.35 -8.80
N ARG A 157 1.19 11.53 -9.43
CA ARG A 157 1.90 11.77 -10.69
C ARG A 157 3.39 11.65 -10.41
N LEU A 158 4.13 10.96 -11.27
CA LEU A 158 5.57 10.74 -11.07
C LEU A 158 6.35 12.06 -10.96
N SER A 159 6.00 13.05 -11.79
CA SER A 159 6.60 14.39 -11.77
C SER A 159 6.40 15.14 -10.45
N GLU A 160 5.36 14.81 -9.69
CA GLU A 160 5.06 15.42 -8.39
C GLU A 160 5.70 14.61 -7.26
N PHE A 161 5.64 13.27 -7.33
CA PHE A 161 6.29 12.40 -6.35
C PHE A 161 7.80 12.68 -6.24
N GLY A 162 8.49 12.85 -7.37
CA GLY A 162 9.92 13.13 -7.37
C GLY A 162 10.33 14.43 -6.65
N LYS A 163 9.41 15.38 -6.46
CA LYS A 163 9.67 16.64 -5.73
C LYS A 163 9.51 16.48 -4.21
N TYR A 164 8.61 15.59 -3.80
CA TYR A 164 8.07 15.56 -2.45
C TYR A 164 8.41 14.28 -1.67
N GLY A 165 8.64 13.17 -2.39
CA GLY A 165 8.75 11.83 -1.80
C GLY A 165 7.57 11.50 -0.88
N PHE A 166 7.83 10.74 0.19
CA PHE A 166 6.85 10.44 1.24
C PHE A 166 6.46 11.66 2.09
N SER A 167 7.17 12.78 1.99
CA SER A 167 6.95 14.01 2.78
C SER A 167 6.06 15.06 2.09
N GLY A 168 5.35 14.67 1.04
CA GLY A 168 4.48 15.60 0.31
C GLY A 168 3.34 16.18 1.14
N PRO A 169 2.57 17.13 0.56
CA PRO A 169 1.46 17.79 1.26
C PRO A 169 0.27 16.83 1.47
N THR A 170 0.44 15.90 2.42
CA THR A 170 -0.52 14.84 2.77
C THR A 170 -1.82 15.39 3.37
N SER A 171 -1.78 16.61 3.93
CA SER A 171 -2.94 17.30 4.50
C SER A 171 -3.96 17.79 3.46
N GLU A 172 -3.61 17.83 2.17
CA GLU A 172 -4.46 18.34 1.08
C GLU A 172 -4.76 17.28 0.00
N MET A 173 -4.38 16.02 0.23
CA MET A 173 -4.61 14.95 -0.74
C MET A 173 -6.11 14.63 -0.85
N PRO A 174 -6.73 14.74 -2.04
CA PRO A 174 -8.09 14.29 -2.23
C PRO A 174 -8.21 12.81 -1.87
N LEU A 175 -9.26 12.50 -1.10
CA LEU A 175 -9.56 11.13 -0.71
C LEU A 175 -10.40 10.46 -1.81
N LEU A 176 -9.92 9.34 -2.31
CA LEU A 176 -10.77 8.38 -3.00
C LEU A 176 -11.44 7.54 -1.91
N GLU A 177 -12.69 7.87 -1.60
CA GLU A 177 -13.49 7.12 -0.64
C GLU A 177 -13.86 5.75 -1.24
N LEU A 178 -13.41 4.70 -0.57
CA LEU A 178 -13.66 3.30 -0.92
C LEU A 178 -14.72 2.71 0.02
N ASP A 179 -15.40 1.67 -0.44
CA ASP A 179 -16.21 0.84 0.44
C ASP A 179 -15.35 0.21 1.53
N TRP A 180 -15.90 0.09 2.73
CA TRP A 180 -15.19 -0.53 3.86
C TRP A 180 -14.74 -1.96 3.57
N ASP A 181 -15.43 -2.67 2.69
CA ASP A 181 -15.06 -4.02 2.29
C ASP A 181 -14.09 -4.06 1.09
N ALA A 182 -13.64 -2.92 0.55
CA ALA A 182 -12.68 -2.87 -0.56
C ALA A 182 -11.26 -3.23 -0.13
N PHE A 183 -10.93 -3.10 1.16
CA PHE A 183 -9.65 -3.46 1.74
C PHE A 183 -9.78 -3.73 3.24
N VAL A 184 -8.72 -4.27 3.85
CA VAL A 184 -8.65 -4.46 5.30
C VAL A 184 -7.32 -3.93 5.81
N GLU A 185 -7.32 -2.95 6.72
CA GLU A 185 -6.10 -2.64 7.47
C GLU A 185 -5.88 -3.73 8.52
N ILE A 186 -4.72 -4.37 8.46
CA ILE A 186 -4.30 -5.42 9.37
C ILE A 186 -3.49 -4.78 10.49
N ASP A 187 -4.15 -4.64 11.62
CA ASP A 187 -3.59 -4.03 12.83
C ASP A 187 -3.74 -4.96 14.04
N ARG A 188 -4.73 -5.84 14.02
CA ARG A 188 -5.14 -6.73 15.12
C ARG A 188 -5.33 -8.18 14.66
N PRO A 189 -5.33 -9.15 15.58
CA PRO A 189 -5.60 -10.55 15.25
C PRO A 189 -6.92 -10.78 14.49
N GLU A 190 -8.00 -10.07 14.85
CA GLU A 190 -9.31 -10.18 14.19
C GLU A 190 -9.31 -9.68 12.73
N ASP A 191 -8.38 -8.80 12.37
CA ASP A 191 -8.28 -8.29 11.00
C ASP A 191 -7.82 -9.37 10.03
N PHE A 192 -7.07 -10.37 10.49
CA PHE A 192 -6.68 -11.52 9.67
C PHE A 192 -7.89 -12.35 9.24
N GLU A 193 -8.90 -12.49 10.09
CA GLU A 193 -10.15 -13.17 9.70
C GLU A 193 -10.95 -12.35 8.69
N ARG A 194 -10.96 -11.02 8.85
CA ARG A 194 -11.61 -10.11 7.89
C ARG A 194 -10.90 -10.13 6.54
N ALA A 195 -9.57 -10.07 6.52
CA ALA A 195 -8.76 -10.22 5.30
C ALA A 195 -8.96 -11.60 4.65
N ALA A 196 -9.05 -12.67 5.44
CA ALA A 196 -9.36 -14.00 4.91
C ALA A 196 -10.73 -14.07 4.20
N ARG A 197 -11.74 -13.33 4.69
CA ARG A 197 -13.04 -13.20 4.02
C ARG A 197 -12.97 -12.32 2.77
N LEU A 198 -12.09 -11.31 2.76
CA LEU A 198 -11.86 -10.44 1.62
C LEU A 198 -11.38 -11.24 0.39
N PHE A 199 -10.45 -12.18 0.60
CA PHE A 199 -9.82 -12.95 -0.49
C PHE A 199 -10.66 -14.13 -1.01
N LYS A 200 -11.75 -14.50 -0.32
CA LYS A 200 -12.64 -15.60 -0.72
C LYS A 200 -13.82 -15.16 -1.61
N ARG A 201 -14.00 -13.86 -1.80
CA ARG A 201 -15.11 -13.24 -2.52
C ARG A 201 -14.63 -12.66 -3.84
#